data_AF-Q8EQE6-F1
#
_entry.id   AF-Q8EQE6-F1
#
_cell.length_a   1.000
_cell.length_b   1.000
_cell.length_c   1.000
_cell.angle_alpha   90.00
_cell.angle_beta   90.00
_cell.angle_gamma   90.00
#
_symmetry.space_group_name_H-M   'P 1'
#
loop_
_entity.id
_entity.type
_entity.pdbx_description
1 polymer ?
#
loop_
_entity_poly.entity_id
_entity_poly.type
_entity_poly.pdbx_seq_one_letter_code
_entity_poly.pdbx_strand_id
1 'polypeptide(L)'
;MSKLQQSFLIHYITNSTSSHNIDNISRTKAYQAYYEKHPEIVWTLIATVVSRNAGYNMTDLTLSTYKKMLGREEIEYLFQTYERANWTIFSDAYPQLLVYELSKELQKPLFHLLVQFQVSRFMIKEWNYFWKTNNKERLMLALIINEQNVIEHPLITKSKYEKEVFHSLPYHIINLLWMNAVLIPAIHQPSYGVFIHHFTSLNRRIKTGRQIATILSDPKIYNRTIDFIRTVEPTGSRFEYERFRKINSKNEISLPYRQLYPIVQHQDNIRRDWSKKKGVHKKWLNRLTVSQYSPIENQFNFKRKLLYLYGRLHF
;
A
#
# COMPACT_ATOMS: atom_id res chain seq x y z
N MET A 1 -24.72 -11.64 -22.06
CA MET A 1 -23.41 -11.08 -22.45
C MET A 1 -22.71 -12.13 -23.29
N SER A 2 -22.39 -11.80 -24.54
CA SER A 2 -21.75 -12.72 -25.47
C SER A 2 -20.29 -12.98 -25.09
N LYS A 3 -19.68 -14.05 -25.64
CA LYS A 3 -18.25 -14.33 -25.46
C LYS A 3 -17.37 -13.18 -25.98
N LEU A 4 -17.76 -12.56 -27.09
CA LEU A 4 -17.06 -11.41 -27.67
C LEU A 4 -17.07 -10.19 -26.73
N GLN A 5 -18.23 -9.89 -26.14
CA GLN A 5 -18.35 -8.82 -25.14
C GLN A 5 -17.46 -9.09 -23.92
N GLN A 6 -17.42 -10.33 -23.43
CA GLN A 6 -16.52 -10.70 -22.32
C GLN A 6 -15.06 -10.49 -22.67
N SER A 7 -14.65 -10.92 -23.88
CA SER A 7 -13.27 -10.74 -24.35
C SER A 7 -12.87 -9.27 -24.41
N PHE A 8 -13.75 -8.40 -24.90
CA PHE A 8 -13.52 -6.95 -24.91
C PHE A 8 -13.33 -6.38 -23.50
N LEU A 9 -14.19 -6.75 -22.56
CA LEU A 9 -14.07 -6.29 -21.16
C LEU A 9 -12.77 -6.78 -20.53
N ILE A 10 -12.40 -8.05 -20.75
CA ILE A 10 -11.14 -8.62 -20.23
C ILE A 10 -9.94 -7.87 -20.80
N HIS A 11 -9.96 -7.57 -22.10
CA HIS A 11 -8.89 -6.81 -22.75
C HIS A 11 -8.77 -5.39 -22.18
N TYR A 12 -9.91 -4.69 -22.04
CA TYR A 12 -9.96 -3.35 -21.44
C TYR A 12 -9.39 -3.35 -20.01
N ILE A 13 -9.86 -4.26 -19.16
CA ILE A 13 -9.41 -4.37 -17.76
C ILE A 13 -7.91 -4.67 -17.70
N THR A 14 -7.42 -5.58 -18.55
CA THR A 14 -5.99 -5.94 -18.62
C THR A 14 -5.13 -4.73 -18.98
N ASN A 15 -5.48 -4.04 -20.08
CA ASN A 15 -4.70 -2.89 -20.54
C ASN A 15 -4.75 -1.73 -19.56
N SER A 16 -5.93 -1.44 -18.99
CA SER A 16 -6.09 -0.38 -17.98
C SER A 16 -5.33 -0.71 -16.69
N THR A 17 -5.31 -1.98 -16.27
CA THR A 17 -4.50 -2.39 -15.12
C THR A 17 -3.02 -2.19 -15.40
N SER A 18 -2.52 -2.62 -16.57
CA SER A 18 -1.11 -2.47 -16.92
C SER A 18 -0.68 -1.01 -17.05
N SER A 19 -1.51 -0.14 -17.65
CA SER A 19 -1.18 1.28 -17.83
C SER A 19 -1.12 2.05 -16.51
N HIS A 20 -1.89 1.63 -15.49
CA HIS A 20 -1.87 2.24 -14.16
C HIS A 20 -0.91 1.56 -13.17
N ASN A 21 -0.27 0.45 -13.56
CA ASN A 21 0.68 -0.29 -12.73
C ASN A 21 2.15 -0.09 -13.16
N ILE A 22 2.45 1.01 -13.85
CA ILE A 22 3.79 1.30 -14.40
C ILE A 22 4.79 1.62 -13.28
N ASP A 23 4.37 2.38 -12.27
CA ASP A 23 5.21 2.84 -11.16
C ASP A 23 4.37 3.21 -9.93
N ASN A 24 5.02 3.56 -8.82
CA ASN A 24 4.30 3.92 -7.59
C ASN A 24 3.36 5.13 -7.77
N ILE A 25 3.73 6.09 -8.62
CA ILE A 25 2.97 7.32 -8.84
C ILE A 25 1.67 7.04 -9.59
N SER A 26 1.72 6.29 -10.69
CA SER A 26 0.56 5.87 -11.47
C SER A 26 -0.42 5.05 -10.62
N ARG A 27 0.09 4.12 -9.80
CA ARG A 27 -0.73 3.35 -8.85
C ARG A 27 -1.44 4.25 -7.84
N THR A 28 -0.70 5.18 -7.22
CA THR A 28 -1.24 6.12 -6.23
C THR A 28 -2.36 6.97 -6.83
N LYS A 29 -2.13 7.53 -8.02
CA LYS A 29 -3.12 8.34 -8.74
C LYS A 29 -4.35 7.53 -9.11
N ALA A 30 -4.18 6.28 -9.55
CA ALA A 30 -5.28 5.41 -9.93
C ALA A 30 -6.18 5.06 -8.72
N TYR A 31 -5.59 4.78 -7.55
CA TYR A 31 -6.37 4.59 -6.33
C TYR A 31 -7.12 5.85 -5.90
N GLN A 32 -6.44 7.01 -5.98
CA GLN A 32 -7.04 8.29 -5.61
C GLN A 32 -8.24 8.61 -6.51
N ALA A 33 -8.04 8.59 -7.84
CA ALA A 33 -9.09 8.87 -8.81
C ALA A 33 -10.27 7.89 -8.67
N TYR A 34 -9.97 6.61 -8.43
CA TYR A 34 -11.02 5.62 -8.22
C TYR A 34 -11.83 5.92 -6.95
N TYR A 35 -11.18 6.29 -5.84
CA TYR A 35 -11.89 6.64 -4.61
C TYR A 35 -12.80 7.87 -4.81
N GLU A 36 -12.34 8.88 -5.55
CA GLU A 36 -13.16 10.06 -5.85
C GLU A 36 -14.42 9.72 -6.65
N LYS A 37 -14.33 8.76 -7.59
CA LYS A 37 -15.49 8.26 -8.35
C LYS A 37 -16.36 7.29 -7.54
N HIS A 38 -15.76 6.51 -6.64
CA HIS A 38 -16.39 5.41 -5.92
C HIS A 38 -16.09 5.44 -4.40
N PRO A 39 -16.58 6.46 -3.66
CA PRO A 39 -16.29 6.61 -2.23
C PRO A 39 -16.85 5.48 -1.36
N GLU A 40 -17.77 4.67 -1.89
CA GLU A 40 -18.23 3.43 -1.26
C GLU A 40 -17.15 2.35 -1.14
N ILE A 41 -16.11 2.39 -1.97
CA ILE A 41 -14.99 1.45 -1.95
C ILE A 41 -13.87 2.01 -1.06
N VAL A 42 -14.15 2.08 0.25
CA VAL A 42 -13.30 2.71 1.28
C VAL A 42 -11.84 2.24 1.25
N TRP A 43 -11.59 0.97 0.88
CA TRP A 43 -10.24 0.44 0.74
C TRP A 43 -9.36 1.24 -0.24
N THR A 44 -9.92 1.86 -1.27
CA THR A 44 -9.13 2.65 -2.23
C THR A 44 -8.57 3.95 -1.65
N LEU A 45 -9.24 4.55 -0.65
CA LEU A 45 -8.67 5.64 0.14
C LEU A 45 -7.47 5.14 0.97
N ILE A 46 -7.62 3.98 1.61
CA ILE A 46 -6.53 3.35 2.38
C ILE A 46 -5.34 3.08 1.45
N ALA A 47 -5.59 2.49 0.29
CA ALA A 47 -4.57 2.19 -0.72
C ALA A 47 -3.88 3.46 -1.22
N THR A 48 -4.62 4.57 -1.42
CA THR A 48 -4.06 5.88 -1.77
C THR A 48 -3.07 6.35 -0.70
N VAL A 49 -3.48 6.33 0.58
CA VAL A 49 -2.63 6.76 1.70
C VAL A 49 -1.39 5.88 1.83
N VAL A 50 -1.56 4.56 1.81
CA VAL A 50 -0.45 3.59 1.96
C VAL A 50 0.49 3.65 0.76
N SER A 51 0.01 3.85 -0.46
CA SER A 51 0.85 3.92 -1.67
C SER A 51 1.74 5.16 -1.69
N ARG A 52 1.24 6.32 -1.22
CA ARG A 52 2.08 7.52 -0.98
C ARG A 52 3.19 7.26 0.04
N ASN A 53 2.86 6.52 1.11
CA ASN A 53 3.86 6.11 2.09
C ASN A 53 4.93 5.19 1.50
N ALA A 54 4.54 4.25 0.65
CA ALA A 54 5.50 3.40 -0.05
C ALA A 54 6.41 4.22 -0.98
N GLY A 55 5.86 5.20 -1.69
CA GLY A 55 6.62 6.13 -2.53
C GLY A 55 7.73 6.83 -1.76
N TYR A 56 7.39 7.51 -0.66
CA TYR A 56 8.42 8.20 0.13
C TYR A 56 9.42 7.24 0.75
N ASN A 57 9.01 6.04 1.19
CA ASN A 57 9.94 5.08 1.77
C ASN A 57 10.96 4.62 0.72
N MET A 58 10.53 4.47 -0.55
CA MET A 58 11.45 4.18 -1.65
C MET A 58 12.41 5.35 -1.87
N THR A 59 11.91 6.58 -2.04
CA THR A 59 12.79 7.73 -2.34
C THR A 59 13.72 8.11 -1.19
N ASP A 60 13.33 7.88 0.07
CA ASP A 60 14.17 8.12 1.25
C ASP A 60 15.44 7.24 1.26
N LEU A 61 15.44 6.08 0.59
CA LEU A 61 16.65 5.25 0.44
C LEU A 61 17.79 5.99 -0.29
N THR A 62 17.47 7.07 -1.00
CA THR A 62 18.46 7.89 -1.72
C THR A 62 19.11 8.99 -0.87
N LEU A 63 18.61 9.21 0.34
CA LEU A 63 19.16 10.21 1.28
C LEU A 63 20.55 9.79 1.76
N SER A 64 21.41 10.77 2.01
CA SER A 64 22.78 10.58 2.52
C SER A 64 22.84 9.69 3.75
N THR A 65 21.85 9.78 4.64
CA THR A 65 21.78 8.98 5.87
C THR A 65 21.61 7.49 5.57
N TYR A 66 20.74 7.15 4.63
CA TYR A 66 20.54 5.77 4.20
C TYR A 66 21.76 5.26 3.42
N LYS A 67 22.32 6.08 2.52
CA LYS A 67 23.53 5.75 1.74
C LYS A 67 24.79 5.53 2.58
N LYS A 68 24.86 6.13 3.77
CA LYS A 68 25.95 5.90 4.74
C LYS A 68 25.75 4.62 5.55
N MET A 69 24.51 4.32 5.91
CA MET A 69 24.16 3.19 6.78
C MET A 69 24.04 1.86 6.01
N LEU A 70 23.76 1.92 4.71
CA LEU A 70 23.49 0.76 3.86
C LEU A 70 24.42 0.73 2.65
N GLY A 71 24.83 -0.46 2.26
CA GLY A 71 25.49 -0.71 0.99
C GLY A 71 24.55 -0.51 -0.21
N ARG A 72 25.14 -0.31 -1.39
CA ARG A 72 24.39 -0.11 -2.64
C ARG A 72 23.45 -1.27 -2.95
N GLU A 73 23.89 -2.50 -2.73
CA GLU A 73 23.10 -3.72 -2.98
C GLU A 73 21.91 -3.83 -2.02
N GLU A 74 22.07 -3.41 -0.77
CA GLU A 74 21.00 -3.42 0.23
C GLU A 74 19.92 -2.39 -0.10
N ILE A 75 20.32 -1.19 -0.53
CA ILE A 75 19.40 -0.15 -1.01
C ILE A 75 18.60 -0.64 -2.20
N GLU A 76 19.27 -1.26 -3.18
CA GLU A 76 18.63 -1.81 -4.37
C GLU A 76 17.64 -2.94 -4.00
N TYR A 77 18.03 -3.84 -3.10
CA TYR A 77 17.17 -4.92 -2.61
C TYR A 77 15.93 -4.37 -1.89
N LEU A 78 16.10 -3.37 -1.03
CA LEU A 78 14.98 -2.72 -0.32
C LEU A 78 14.03 -2.04 -1.31
N PHE A 79 14.56 -1.28 -2.27
CA PHE A 79 13.77 -0.66 -3.32
C PHE A 79 12.96 -1.72 -4.10
N GLN A 80 13.62 -2.77 -4.60
CA GLN A 80 12.96 -3.84 -5.34
C GLN A 80 11.90 -4.58 -4.50
N THR A 81 12.11 -4.71 -3.19
CA THR A 81 11.14 -5.32 -2.27
C THR A 81 9.88 -4.46 -2.15
N TYR A 82 10.03 -3.15 -1.94
CA TYR A 82 8.90 -2.22 -1.93
C TYR A 82 8.17 -2.21 -3.27
N GLU A 83 8.91 -2.04 -4.36
CA GLU A 83 8.35 -1.93 -5.70
C GLU A 83 7.59 -3.21 -6.08
N ARG A 84 8.17 -4.39 -5.86
CA ARG A 84 7.51 -5.67 -6.15
C ARG A 84 6.25 -5.87 -5.33
N ALA A 85 6.28 -5.54 -4.03
CA ALA A 85 5.10 -5.69 -3.17
C ALA A 85 3.96 -4.79 -3.65
N ASN A 86 4.23 -3.51 -3.87
CA ASN A 86 3.23 -2.54 -4.34
C ASN A 86 2.67 -2.89 -5.73
N TRP A 87 3.54 -3.32 -6.65
CA TRP A 87 3.13 -3.77 -7.97
C TRP A 87 2.20 -4.99 -7.90
N THR A 88 2.51 -5.96 -7.03
CA THR A 88 1.72 -7.19 -6.87
C THR A 88 0.35 -6.90 -6.23
N ILE A 89 0.29 -5.98 -5.27
CA ILE A 89 -0.98 -5.54 -4.67
C ILE A 89 -1.87 -4.91 -5.76
N PHE A 90 -1.30 -4.02 -6.58
CA PHE A 90 -2.05 -3.33 -7.60
C PHE A 90 -2.53 -4.26 -8.71
N SER A 91 -1.68 -5.18 -9.19
CA SER A 91 -2.05 -6.16 -10.21
C SER A 91 -3.17 -7.10 -9.77
N ASP A 92 -3.37 -7.26 -8.45
CA ASP A 92 -4.49 -8.01 -7.88
C ASP A 92 -5.74 -7.16 -7.65
N ALA A 93 -5.59 -6.01 -7.01
CA ALA A 93 -6.73 -5.22 -6.56
C ALA A 93 -7.37 -4.41 -7.69
N TYR A 94 -6.59 -3.76 -8.55
CA TYR A 94 -7.13 -2.84 -9.56
C TYR A 94 -8.07 -3.49 -10.59
N PRO A 95 -7.82 -4.71 -11.12
CA PRO A 95 -8.80 -5.34 -11.99
C PRO A 95 -10.12 -5.67 -11.25
N GLN A 96 -10.09 -5.87 -9.93
CA GLN A 96 -11.31 -6.04 -9.13
C GLN A 96 -12.15 -4.76 -9.09
N LEU A 97 -11.48 -3.61 -8.95
CA LEU A 97 -12.09 -2.29 -8.98
C LEU A 97 -12.76 -2.02 -10.34
N LEU A 98 -12.03 -2.23 -11.43
CA LEU A 98 -12.58 -2.05 -12.79
C LEU A 98 -13.78 -2.95 -13.06
N VAL A 99 -13.76 -4.21 -12.59
CA VAL A 99 -14.92 -5.11 -12.71
C VAL A 99 -16.12 -4.59 -11.93
N TYR A 100 -15.93 -4.02 -10.74
CA TYR A 100 -17.02 -3.42 -9.97
C TYR A 100 -17.60 -2.19 -10.67
N GLU A 101 -16.74 -1.29 -11.15
CA GLU A 101 -17.14 -0.09 -11.90
C GLU A 101 -17.98 -0.46 -13.14
N LEU A 102 -17.49 -1.39 -13.96
CA LEU A 102 -18.22 -1.92 -15.11
C LEU A 102 -19.52 -2.64 -14.71
N SER A 103 -19.52 -3.30 -13.54
CA SER A 103 -20.75 -3.93 -13.01
C SER A 103 -21.81 -2.89 -12.67
N LYS A 104 -21.42 -1.73 -12.09
CA LYS A 104 -22.34 -0.61 -11.83
C LYS A 104 -22.89 -0.03 -13.12
N GLU A 105 -22.01 0.24 -14.08
CA GLU A 105 -22.38 0.85 -15.38
C GLU A 105 -23.36 -0.05 -16.16
N LEU A 106 -23.14 -1.37 -16.16
CA LEU A 106 -24.03 -2.33 -16.80
C LEU A 106 -25.17 -2.84 -15.90
N GLN A 107 -25.26 -2.33 -14.66
CA GLN A 107 -26.25 -2.75 -13.65
C GLN A 107 -26.33 -4.26 -13.43
N LYS A 108 -25.19 -4.97 -13.54
CA LYS A 108 -25.12 -6.43 -13.47
C LYS A 108 -23.81 -6.87 -12.83
N PRO A 109 -23.80 -7.86 -11.92
CA PRO A 109 -22.57 -8.36 -11.33
C PRO A 109 -21.71 -9.11 -12.37
N LEU A 110 -20.50 -8.61 -12.63
CA LEU A 110 -19.52 -9.19 -13.56
C LEU A 110 -18.40 -9.97 -12.85
N PHE A 111 -18.53 -10.26 -11.55
CA PHE A 111 -17.45 -10.82 -10.73
C PHE A 111 -16.96 -12.22 -11.13
N HIS A 112 -17.68 -12.92 -12.02
CA HIS A 112 -17.20 -14.15 -12.64
C HIS A 112 -15.96 -13.93 -13.53
N LEU A 113 -15.78 -12.71 -14.07
CA LEU A 113 -14.60 -12.32 -14.86
C LEU A 113 -13.32 -12.28 -14.03
N LEU A 114 -13.42 -12.11 -12.71
CA LEU A 114 -12.27 -12.02 -11.79
C LEU A 114 -11.38 -13.27 -11.80
N VAL A 115 -11.93 -14.42 -12.21
CA VAL A 115 -11.16 -15.66 -12.39
C VAL A 115 -10.05 -15.48 -13.43
N GLN A 116 -10.27 -14.67 -14.46
CA GLN A 116 -9.29 -14.40 -15.53
C GLN A 116 -8.10 -13.58 -15.01
N PHE A 117 -8.29 -12.82 -13.93
CA PHE A 117 -7.25 -12.01 -13.28
C PHE A 117 -6.64 -12.71 -12.06
N GLN A 118 -6.88 -14.03 -11.92
CA GLN A 118 -6.33 -14.86 -10.84
C GLN A 118 -6.71 -14.39 -9.42
N VAL A 119 -7.78 -13.61 -9.32
CA VAL A 119 -8.31 -13.12 -8.04
C VAL A 119 -8.83 -14.29 -7.22
N SER A 120 -8.59 -14.25 -5.91
CA SER A 120 -8.97 -15.32 -5.00
C SER A 120 -10.47 -15.60 -5.02
N ARG A 121 -10.88 -16.87 -4.91
CA ARG A 121 -12.30 -17.24 -4.77
C ARG A 121 -12.95 -16.57 -3.56
N PHE A 122 -12.16 -16.27 -2.52
CA PHE A 122 -12.57 -15.46 -1.39
C PHE A 122 -13.07 -14.08 -1.84
N MET A 123 -12.26 -13.32 -2.59
CA MET A 123 -12.67 -11.99 -3.05
C MET A 123 -13.85 -12.03 -4.00
N ILE A 124 -13.96 -13.02 -4.87
CA ILE A 124 -15.13 -13.18 -5.76
C ILE A 124 -16.42 -13.30 -4.93
N LYS A 125 -16.40 -14.05 -3.82
CA LYS A 125 -17.55 -14.18 -2.92
C LYS A 125 -17.85 -12.86 -2.20
N GLU A 126 -16.83 -12.16 -1.73
CA GLU A 126 -16.99 -10.89 -1.00
C GLU A 126 -17.51 -9.77 -1.91
N TRP A 127 -17.10 -9.70 -3.17
CA TRP A 127 -17.67 -8.78 -4.15
C TRP A 127 -19.15 -9.07 -4.45
N ASN A 128 -19.52 -10.34 -4.62
CA ASN A 128 -20.93 -10.72 -4.79
C ASN A 128 -21.77 -10.40 -3.55
N TYR A 129 -21.21 -10.55 -2.35
CA TYR A 129 -21.87 -10.18 -1.10
C TYR A 129 -22.05 -8.67 -1.01
N PHE A 130 -21.01 -7.89 -1.32
CA PHE A 130 -21.05 -6.44 -1.33
C PHE A 130 -22.10 -5.92 -2.33
N TRP A 131 -22.16 -6.46 -3.54
CA TRP A 131 -23.16 -6.11 -4.55
C TRP A 131 -24.61 -6.24 -4.04
N LYS A 132 -24.89 -7.23 -3.18
CA LYS A 132 -26.22 -7.48 -2.63
C LYS A 132 -26.55 -6.65 -1.38
N THR A 133 -25.54 -6.26 -0.61
CA THR A 133 -25.72 -5.74 0.76
C THR A 133 -25.19 -4.34 0.97
N ASN A 134 -24.34 -3.85 0.06
CA ASN A 134 -23.60 -2.59 0.18
C ASN A 134 -22.79 -2.47 1.49
N ASN A 135 -22.35 -3.60 2.07
CA ASN A 135 -21.59 -3.61 3.32
C ASN A 135 -20.13 -3.18 3.08
N LYS A 136 -19.90 -1.86 3.14
CA LYS A 136 -18.60 -1.21 2.88
C LYS A 136 -17.50 -1.68 3.83
N GLU A 137 -17.80 -1.80 5.12
CA GLU A 137 -16.82 -2.25 6.13
C GLU A 137 -16.32 -3.67 5.83
N ARG A 138 -17.25 -4.58 5.51
CA ARG A 138 -16.90 -5.97 5.20
C ARG A 138 -16.05 -6.07 3.94
N LEU A 139 -16.42 -5.37 2.87
CA LEU A 139 -15.62 -5.37 1.63
C LEU A 139 -14.22 -4.81 1.88
N MET A 140 -14.12 -3.70 2.62
CA MET A 140 -12.84 -3.09 2.97
C MET A 140 -11.95 -4.06 3.77
N LEU A 141 -12.49 -4.74 4.78
CA LEU A 141 -11.76 -5.76 5.55
C LEU A 141 -11.33 -6.94 4.67
N ALA A 142 -12.19 -7.40 3.76
CA ALA A 142 -11.87 -8.47 2.83
C ALA A 142 -10.71 -8.09 1.90
N LEU A 143 -10.71 -6.88 1.36
CA LEU A 143 -9.62 -6.37 0.52
C LEU A 143 -8.30 -6.28 1.29
N ILE A 144 -8.32 -5.79 2.55
CA ILE A 144 -7.13 -5.78 3.44
C ILE A 144 -6.60 -7.22 3.63
N ILE A 145 -7.47 -8.17 3.94
CA ILE A 145 -7.06 -9.57 4.16
C ILE A 145 -6.46 -10.16 2.88
N ASN A 146 -7.11 -9.93 1.74
CA ASN A 146 -6.67 -10.45 0.45
C ASN A 146 -5.31 -9.89 0.04
N GLU A 147 -5.13 -8.57 0.12
CA GLU A 147 -3.86 -7.89 -0.14
C GLU A 147 -2.71 -8.52 0.66
N GLN A 148 -2.91 -8.69 1.97
CA GLN A 148 -1.87 -9.18 2.86
C GLN A 148 -1.51 -10.65 2.62
N ASN A 149 -2.45 -11.46 2.14
CA ASN A 149 -2.19 -12.84 1.71
C ASN A 149 -1.55 -12.92 0.31
N VAL A 150 -1.91 -12.02 -0.60
CA VAL A 150 -1.32 -11.95 -1.95
C VAL A 150 0.18 -11.66 -1.87
N ILE A 151 0.61 -10.75 -0.99
CA ILE A 151 2.02 -10.41 -0.84
C ILE A 151 2.82 -11.39 0.03
N GLU A 152 2.16 -12.26 0.80
CA GLU A 152 2.82 -13.21 1.71
C GLU A 152 3.83 -14.11 0.97
N HIS A 153 3.45 -14.70 -0.16
CA HIS A 153 4.31 -15.66 -0.87
C HIS A 153 5.49 -14.98 -1.58
N PRO A 154 5.32 -13.88 -2.34
CA PRO A 154 6.44 -13.14 -2.93
C PRO A 154 7.44 -12.65 -1.88
N LEU A 155 6.98 -12.18 -0.72
CA LEU A 155 7.84 -11.72 0.37
C LEU A 155 8.64 -12.87 1.01
N ILE A 156 8.01 -14.02 1.26
CA ILE A 156 8.68 -15.18 1.89
C ILE A 156 9.60 -15.93 0.90
N THR A 157 9.29 -15.94 -0.40
CA THR A 157 10.05 -16.75 -1.37
C THR A 157 11.33 -16.04 -1.82
N LYS A 158 11.30 -14.71 -2.02
CA LYS A 158 12.53 -13.94 -2.22
C LYS A 158 13.41 -13.96 -0.97
N SER A 159 12.81 -14.13 0.20
CA SER A 159 13.52 -14.34 1.45
C SER A 159 14.43 -15.58 1.47
N LYS A 160 14.18 -16.61 0.64
CA LYS A 160 15.13 -17.75 0.54
C LYS A 160 16.43 -17.41 -0.21
N TYR A 161 16.44 -16.37 -1.05
CA TYR A 161 17.68 -15.80 -1.60
C TYR A 161 18.48 -15.03 -0.52
N GLU A 162 17.91 -14.78 0.67
CA GLU A 162 18.54 -14.04 1.77
C GLU A 162 19.63 -14.83 2.51
N LYS A 163 19.76 -16.15 2.30
CA LYS A 163 20.74 -16.93 3.06
C LYS A 163 22.20 -16.59 2.71
N GLU A 164 22.47 -16.02 1.54
CA GLU A 164 23.87 -15.72 1.13
C GLU A 164 24.25 -14.25 1.24
N VAL A 165 23.29 -13.32 1.31
CA VAL A 165 23.56 -11.85 1.35
C VAL A 165 23.48 -11.26 2.78
N PHE A 166 22.83 -11.92 3.74
CA PHE A 166 22.40 -11.29 5.00
C PHE A 166 23.08 -11.80 6.28
N HIS A 167 24.33 -12.23 6.20
CA HIS A 167 25.10 -12.63 7.39
C HIS A 167 25.74 -11.46 8.18
N SER A 168 25.44 -10.21 7.84
CA SER A 168 25.92 -9.03 8.56
C SER A 168 24.83 -8.37 9.42
N LEU A 169 25.26 -7.64 10.47
CA LEU A 169 24.43 -6.81 11.37
C LEU A 169 23.33 -5.91 10.72
N PRO A 170 23.38 -5.49 9.43
CA PRO A 170 22.32 -4.71 8.79
C PRO A 170 20.92 -5.34 8.78
N TYR A 171 20.76 -6.64 9.06
CA TYR A 171 19.42 -7.24 9.20
C TYR A 171 18.60 -6.62 10.35
N HIS A 172 19.25 -6.21 11.45
CA HIS A 172 18.56 -5.46 12.51
C HIS A 172 18.24 -4.02 12.08
N ILE A 173 19.06 -3.47 11.19
CA ILE A 173 18.88 -2.17 10.56
C ILE A 173 17.69 -2.21 9.59
N ILE A 174 17.37 -3.32 8.92
CA ILE A 174 16.15 -3.49 8.09
C ILE A 174 14.87 -3.40 8.95
N ASN A 175 14.89 -3.87 10.21
CA ASN A 175 13.80 -3.62 11.18
C ASN A 175 13.78 -2.16 11.72
N LEU A 176 14.87 -1.41 11.54
CA LEU A 176 15.11 -0.05 12.02
C LEU A 176 14.86 1.02 10.93
N LEU A 177 15.13 0.69 9.65
CA LEU A 177 15.07 1.56 8.46
C LEU A 177 13.76 1.47 7.70
N TRP A 178 12.93 0.48 8.02
CA TRP A 178 11.49 0.65 7.88
C TRP A 178 11.09 1.68 8.90
N MET A 179 11.25 2.96 8.57
CA MET A 179 10.79 4.05 9.42
C MET A 179 9.30 3.80 9.66
N ASN A 180 9.06 3.41 10.90
CA ASN A 180 8.14 2.36 11.28
C ASN A 180 6.69 2.83 11.25
N ALA A 181 6.26 3.73 10.37
CA ALA A 181 4.89 4.22 10.39
C ALA A 181 4.29 4.41 9.01
N VAL A 182 3.01 4.06 8.89
CA VAL A 182 2.15 4.62 7.85
C VAL A 182 1.60 5.94 8.40
N LEU A 183 2.03 7.05 7.81
CA LEU A 183 1.51 8.38 8.09
C LEU A 183 0.19 8.59 7.35
N ILE A 184 -0.82 9.05 8.08
CA ILE A 184 -2.07 9.52 7.52
C ILE A 184 -1.88 11.01 7.22
N PRO A 185 -1.99 11.42 5.95
CA PRO A 185 -1.66 12.76 5.55
C PRO A 185 -2.72 13.77 6.02
N ALA A 186 -2.28 14.96 6.40
CA ALA A 186 -3.14 16.08 6.75
C ALA A 186 -2.42 17.40 6.48
N ILE A 187 -3.18 18.44 6.11
CA ILE A 187 -2.67 19.80 5.96
C ILE A 187 -2.60 20.46 7.37
N HIS A 188 -1.44 20.99 7.74
CA HIS A 188 -1.18 21.81 8.94
C HIS A 188 -1.49 21.21 10.33
N GLN A 189 -1.73 19.90 10.45
CA GLN A 189 -2.13 19.26 11.70
C GLN A 189 -1.37 17.97 11.97
N PRO A 190 -1.32 17.49 13.24
CA PRO A 190 -0.43 16.41 13.55
C PRO A 190 -0.82 15.15 12.81
N SER A 191 0.20 14.55 12.18
CA SER A 191 0.01 13.32 11.42
C SER A 191 -0.37 12.21 12.40
N TYR A 192 -1.58 11.69 12.22
CA TYR A 192 -1.93 10.38 12.73
C TYR A 192 -1.18 9.32 11.92
N GLY A 193 -1.13 8.11 12.44
CA GLY A 193 -0.53 7.01 11.73
C GLY A 193 -0.42 5.78 12.59
N VAL A 194 0.10 4.72 11.99
CA VAL A 194 0.22 3.42 12.65
C VAL A 194 1.67 2.99 12.60
N PHE A 195 2.26 2.72 13.77
CA PHE A 195 3.58 2.12 13.78
C PHE A 195 3.53 0.65 13.32
N ILE A 196 4.34 0.29 12.33
CA ILE A 196 4.56 -1.05 11.84
C ILE A 196 5.57 -1.73 12.77
N HIS A 197 5.22 -2.93 13.24
CA HIS A 197 6.10 -3.76 14.05
C HIS A 197 6.04 -5.19 13.54
N HIS A 198 7.21 -5.83 13.34
CA HIS A 198 7.32 -7.23 12.91
C HIS A 198 6.49 -7.55 11.66
N PHE A 199 6.79 -6.87 10.55
CA PHE A 199 6.03 -6.99 9.31
C PHE A 199 6.04 -8.39 8.68
N THR A 200 7.01 -9.24 9.02
CA THR A 200 7.03 -10.64 8.58
C THR A 200 5.79 -11.42 9.00
N SER A 201 5.07 -10.98 10.04
CA SER A 201 3.83 -11.61 10.50
C SER A 201 2.60 -11.13 9.72
N LEU A 202 1.99 -12.04 8.94
CA LEU A 202 0.71 -11.81 8.25
C LEU A 202 -0.37 -11.22 9.16
N ASN A 203 -0.55 -11.77 10.36
CA ASN A 203 -1.54 -11.29 11.32
C ASN A 203 -1.29 -9.85 11.77
N ARG A 204 -0.03 -9.46 11.93
CA ARG A 204 0.33 -8.09 12.31
C ARG A 204 0.07 -7.14 11.16
N ARG A 205 0.38 -7.52 9.92
CA ARG A 205 0.08 -6.66 8.76
C ARG A 205 -1.43 -6.45 8.55
N ILE A 206 -2.23 -7.52 8.70
CA ILE A 206 -3.70 -7.40 8.69
C ILE A 206 -4.18 -6.46 9.81
N LYS A 207 -3.60 -6.56 11.01
CA LYS A 207 -3.90 -5.64 12.12
C LYS A 207 -3.53 -4.19 11.78
N THR A 208 -2.37 -3.95 11.19
CA THR A 208 -1.94 -2.61 10.75
C THR A 208 -2.94 -2.02 9.75
N GLY A 209 -3.33 -2.78 8.72
CA GLY A 209 -4.34 -2.33 7.74
C GLY A 209 -5.68 -1.97 8.40
N ARG A 210 -6.13 -2.78 9.37
CA ARG A 210 -7.34 -2.50 10.17
C ARG A 210 -7.20 -1.24 11.02
N GLN A 211 -6.05 -0.99 11.64
CA GLN A 211 -5.80 0.22 12.42
C GLN A 211 -5.84 1.47 11.54
N ILE A 212 -5.24 1.42 10.34
CA ILE A 212 -5.30 2.53 9.37
C ILE A 212 -6.76 2.80 8.98
N ALA A 213 -7.53 1.74 8.70
CA ALA A 213 -8.96 1.84 8.41
C ALA A 213 -9.75 2.50 9.55
N THR A 214 -9.50 2.10 10.81
CA THR A 214 -10.13 2.70 11.99
C THR A 214 -9.81 4.18 12.11
N ILE A 215 -8.56 4.59 11.91
CA ILE A 215 -8.19 6.01 12.00
C ILE A 215 -8.84 6.82 10.88
N LEU A 216 -8.86 6.31 9.65
CA LEU A 216 -9.50 6.97 8.51
C LEU A 216 -11.03 6.99 8.58
N SER A 217 -11.63 6.20 9.46
CA SER A 217 -13.09 6.24 9.72
C SER A 217 -13.50 7.41 10.62
N ASP A 218 -12.56 8.08 11.28
CA ASP A 218 -12.84 9.29 12.05
C ASP A 218 -13.19 10.45 11.10
N PRO A 219 -14.35 11.11 11.27
CA PRO A 219 -14.78 12.16 10.34
C PRO A 219 -13.80 13.34 10.23
N LYS A 220 -13.13 13.72 11.33
CA LYS A 220 -12.19 14.86 11.31
C LYS A 220 -10.90 14.48 10.58
N ILE A 221 -10.40 13.28 10.81
CA ILE A 221 -9.19 12.79 10.13
C ILE A 221 -9.48 12.51 8.66
N TYR A 222 -10.62 11.89 8.37
CA TYR A 222 -11.12 11.65 7.02
C TYR A 222 -11.13 12.95 6.20
N ASN A 223 -11.83 13.99 6.66
CA ASN A 223 -11.95 15.25 5.92
C ASN A 223 -10.58 15.86 5.62
N ARG A 224 -9.67 15.89 6.61
CA ARG A 224 -8.30 16.40 6.42
C ARG A 224 -7.47 15.56 5.46
N THR A 225 -7.68 14.25 5.46
CA THR A 225 -7.03 13.34 4.51
C THR A 225 -7.52 13.63 3.10
N ILE A 226 -8.82 13.83 2.92
CA ILE A 226 -9.43 14.20 1.64
C ILE A 226 -8.90 15.55 1.14
N ASP A 227 -8.87 16.55 2.01
CA ASP A 227 -8.31 17.88 1.68
C ASP A 227 -6.85 17.76 1.23
N PHE A 228 -6.06 16.96 1.94
CA PHE A 228 -4.67 16.71 1.56
C PHE A 228 -4.56 16.04 0.18
N ILE A 229 -5.22 14.90 -0.05
CA ILE A 229 -5.02 14.15 -1.31
C ILE A 229 -5.47 14.96 -2.53
N ARG A 230 -6.50 15.82 -2.37
CA ARG A 230 -6.98 16.73 -3.42
C ARG A 230 -6.05 17.92 -3.68
N THR A 231 -5.33 18.38 -2.66
CA THR A 231 -4.45 19.55 -2.75
C THR A 231 -3.01 19.18 -3.12
N VAL A 232 -2.58 17.95 -2.80
CA VAL A 232 -1.18 17.54 -2.86
C VAL A 232 -0.98 16.52 -3.97
N GLU A 233 -0.28 16.93 -5.01
CA GLU A 233 0.11 16.04 -6.10
C GLU A 233 1.01 14.90 -5.59
N PRO A 234 0.72 13.61 -5.89
CA PRO A 234 1.62 12.52 -5.59
C PRO A 234 2.92 12.61 -6.42
N THR A 235 4.04 12.71 -5.72
CA THR A 235 5.41 12.74 -6.25
C THR A 235 6.26 11.56 -5.75
N GLY A 236 5.79 10.85 -4.72
CA GLY A 236 6.52 9.80 -4.03
C GLY A 236 7.66 10.33 -3.17
N SER A 237 7.75 11.64 -2.94
CA SER A 237 8.73 12.23 -2.02
C SER A 237 8.08 12.55 -0.68
N ARG A 238 8.87 12.45 0.38
CA ARG A 238 8.47 12.88 1.73
C ARG A 238 8.09 14.37 1.77
N PHE A 239 8.56 15.15 0.81
CA PHE A 239 8.20 16.57 0.65
C PHE A 239 6.69 16.82 0.62
N GLU A 240 5.90 15.88 0.09
CA GLU A 240 4.43 15.94 0.08
C GLU A 240 3.84 16.26 1.46
N TYR A 241 4.44 15.66 2.50
CA TYR A 241 4.01 15.80 3.89
C TYR A 241 4.72 16.97 4.58
N GLU A 242 6.03 17.09 4.36
CA GLU A 242 6.86 18.03 5.12
C GLU A 242 6.66 19.49 4.76
N ARG A 243 6.22 19.79 3.54
CA ARG A 243 5.95 21.16 3.09
C ARG A 243 4.93 21.92 3.95
N PHE A 244 4.08 21.20 4.68
CA PHE A 244 3.09 21.81 5.59
C PHE A 244 3.53 21.87 7.05
N ARG A 245 4.74 21.38 7.36
CA ARG A 245 5.25 21.27 8.72
C ARG A 245 6.21 22.42 8.99
N LYS A 246 6.07 23.05 10.16
CA LYS A 246 7.02 24.07 10.66
C LYS A 246 8.33 23.41 11.15
N ILE A 247 8.97 22.62 10.29
CA ILE A 247 10.23 21.95 10.62
C ILE A 247 11.37 22.82 10.12
N ASN A 248 12.27 23.22 11.03
CA ASN A 248 13.52 23.88 10.67
C ASN A 248 14.24 23.10 9.56
N SER A 249 14.58 23.82 8.49
CA SER A 249 15.01 23.42 7.14
C SER A 249 16.27 22.56 7.00
N LYS A 250 16.63 21.75 8.00
CA LYS A 250 17.87 20.95 8.01
C LYS A 250 17.70 19.46 7.71
N ASN A 251 16.47 18.99 7.46
CA ASN A 251 16.27 17.59 7.06
C ASN A 251 16.46 17.45 5.56
N GLU A 252 17.19 16.42 5.16
CA GLU A 252 17.39 16.07 3.76
C GLU A 252 16.06 15.58 3.16
N ILE A 253 15.71 16.09 1.98
CA ILE A 253 14.48 15.75 1.25
C ILE A 253 14.89 15.03 -0.03
N SER A 254 14.25 13.91 -0.31
CA SER A 254 14.49 13.14 -1.53
C SER A 254 13.89 13.84 -2.75
N LEU A 255 14.54 13.67 -3.91
CA LEU A 255 13.93 14.05 -5.18
C LEU A 255 12.64 13.24 -5.43
N PRO A 256 11.73 13.73 -6.30
CA PRO A 256 10.55 12.98 -6.72
C PRO A 256 10.89 11.58 -7.29
N TYR A 257 10.00 10.61 -7.08
CA TYR A 257 10.20 9.20 -7.45
C TYR A 257 10.65 9.02 -8.91
N ARG A 258 9.97 9.68 -9.85
CA ARG A 258 10.24 9.56 -11.30
C ARG A 258 11.57 10.20 -11.74
N GLN A 259 12.22 10.96 -10.88
CA GLN A 259 13.59 11.46 -11.12
C GLN A 259 14.66 10.51 -10.58
N LEU A 260 14.29 9.59 -9.69
CA LEU A 260 15.22 8.70 -8.99
C LEU A 260 15.22 7.28 -9.57
N TYR A 261 14.06 6.76 -9.95
CA TYR A 261 13.89 5.37 -10.32
C TYR A 261 13.38 5.20 -11.75
N PRO A 262 13.94 4.24 -12.51
CA PRO A 262 13.39 3.87 -13.81
C PRO A 262 12.10 3.04 -13.63
N ILE A 263 11.38 2.86 -14.73
CA ILE A 263 10.27 1.90 -14.76
C ILE A 263 10.82 0.49 -14.59
N VAL A 264 10.37 -0.21 -13.55
CA VAL A 264 10.73 -1.61 -13.30
C VAL A 264 9.76 -2.51 -14.04
N GLN A 265 10.28 -3.38 -14.90
CA GLN A 265 9.45 -4.40 -15.54
C GLN A 265 9.18 -5.54 -14.57
N HIS A 266 7.91 -5.93 -14.51
CA HIS A 266 7.44 -7.01 -13.64
C HIS A 266 6.73 -8.06 -14.47
N GLN A 267 6.92 -9.31 -14.09
CA GLN A 267 6.12 -10.43 -14.60
C GLN A 267 5.14 -10.90 -13.53
N ASP A 268 3.91 -11.20 -13.95
CA ASP A 268 2.89 -11.81 -13.09
C ASP A 268 2.95 -13.33 -13.22
N ASN A 269 3.97 -13.93 -12.62
CA ASN A 269 4.09 -15.38 -12.65
C ASN A 269 3.01 -15.98 -11.73
N ILE A 270 2.06 -16.70 -12.35
CA ILE A 270 0.94 -17.50 -11.80
C ILE A 270 0.73 -17.29 -10.28
N ARG A 271 -0.18 -16.38 -9.95
CA ARG A 271 -0.72 -16.20 -8.59
C ARG A 271 -1.59 -17.40 -8.23
N ARG A 272 -1.16 -18.14 -7.21
CA ARG A 272 -1.95 -19.24 -6.65
C ARG A 272 -3.00 -18.65 -5.70
N ASP A 273 -4.25 -19.09 -5.86
CA ASP A 273 -5.34 -18.73 -4.95
C ASP A 273 -5.02 -19.17 -3.52
N TRP A 274 -4.61 -18.22 -2.68
CA TRP A 274 -4.20 -18.44 -1.29
C TRP A 274 -5.34 -18.98 -0.43
N SER A 275 -6.59 -18.64 -0.79
CA SER A 275 -7.78 -19.01 -0.01
C SER A 275 -8.04 -20.51 -0.04
N LYS A 276 -7.53 -21.23 -1.05
CA LYS A 276 -7.62 -22.70 -1.15
C LYS A 276 -6.73 -23.44 -0.14
N LYS A 277 -5.64 -22.82 0.33
CA LYS A 277 -4.64 -23.48 1.18
C LYS A 277 -4.79 -23.14 2.67
N LYS A 278 -4.97 -21.86 2.99
CA LYS A 278 -4.94 -21.38 4.38
C LYS A 278 -6.32 -21.13 4.98
N GLY A 279 -7.37 -21.05 4.17
CA GLY A 279 -8.69 -20.60 4.62
C GLY A 279 -8.67 -19.15 5.15
N VAL A 280 -9.79 -18.68 5.70
CA VAL A 280 -9.90 -17.34 6.31
C VAL A 280 -10.11 -17.52 7.80
N HIS A 281 -9.21 -16.98 8.63
CA HIS A 281 -9.38 -17.02 10.08
C HIS A 281 -10.59 -16.16 10.48
N LYS A 282 -11.57 -16.74 11.20
CA LYS A 282 -12.79 -16.04 11.65
C LYS A 282 -12.50 -14.71 12.34
N LYS A 283 -11.42 -14.63 13.13
CA LYS A 283 -10.99 -13.42 13.84
C LYS A 283 -10.64 -12.24 12.93
N TRP A 284 -10.28 -12.49 11.67
CA TRP A 284 -9.98 -11.43 10.70
C TRP A 284 -11.25 -10.70 10.23
N LEU A 285 -12.40 -11.36 10.30
CA LEU A 285 -13.70 -10.83 9.88
C LEU A 285 -14.47 -10.11 11.01
N ASN A 286 -13.88 -10.03 12.20
CA ASN A 286 -14.47 -9.28 13.31
C ASN A 286 -14.56 -7.80 12.92
N ARG A 287 -15.65 -7.14 13.34
CA ARG A 287 -15.83 -5.70 13.17
C ARG A 287 -14.63 -4.91 13.69
N LEU A 288 -14.39 -3.75 13.11
CA LEU A 288 -13.41 -2.81 13.64
C LEU A 288 -13.84 -2.40 15.05
N THR A 289 -12.99 -2.68 16.03
CA THR A 289 -13.15 -2.13 17.37
C THR A 289 -12.76 -0.67 17.34
N VAL A 290 -13.49 0.18 18.06
CA VAL A 290 -13.08 1.57 18.30
C VAL A 290 -11.78 1.53 19.10
N SER A 291 -10.65 1.68 18.42
CA SER A 291 -9.35 1.81 19.08
C SER A 291 -9.12 3.27 19.40
N GLN A 292 -8.68 3.58 20.62
CA GLN A 292 -8.04 4.85 20.90
C GLN A 292 -6.76 4.95 20.06
N TYR A 293 -6.65 6.00 19.25
CA TYR A 293 -5.45 6.33 18.50
C TYR A 293 -5.03 7.76 18.87
N SER A 294 -3.72 7.98 18.96
CA SER A 294 -3.13 9.27 19.28
C SER A 294 -2.31 9.79 18.09
N PRO A 295 -2.12 11.12 17.99
CA PRO A 295 -1.19 11.67 17.02
C PRO A 295 0.23 11.13 17.26
N ILE A 296 0.89 10.68 16.19
CA ILE A 296 2.22 10.03 16.30
C ILE A 296 3.37 10.95 15.90
N GLU A 297 3.07 12.16 15.44
CA GLU A 297 4.02 13.11 14.86
C GLU A 297 5.28 13.32 15.71
N ASN A 298 5.13 13.60 17.01
CA ASN A 298 6.26 13.86 17.90
C ASN A 298 7.18 12.63 18.02
N GLN A 299 6.59 11.45 18.22
CA GLN A 299 7.33 10.20 18.33
C GLN A 299 8.00 9.84 17.00
N PHE A 300 7.32 10.06 15.88
CA PHE A 300 7.85 9.83 14.54
C PHE A 300 9.06 10.74 14.26
N ASN A 301 8.94 12.05 14.54
CA ASN A 301 10.02 13.00 14.36
C ASN A 301 11.21 12.72 15.29
N PHE A 302 10.95 12.31 16.53
CA PHE A 302 12.00 11.92 17.47
C PHE A 302 12.79 10.71 16.98
N LYS A 303 12.11 9.62 16.58
CA LYS A 303 12.76 8.43 16.00
C LYS A 303 13.61 8.78 14.79
N ARG A 304 13.11 9.68 13.93
CA ARG A 304 13.86 10.12 12.76
C ARG A 304 15.10 10.94 13.11
N LYS A 305 15.01 11.84 14.08
CA LYS A 305 16.19 12.58 14.58
C LYS A 305 17.26 11.61 15.10
N LEU A 306 16.86 10.56 15.84
CA LEU A 306 17.78 9.52 16.30
C LEU A 306 18.45 8.79 15.13
N LEU A 307 17.69 8.45 14.08
CA LEU A 307 18.24 7.82 12.87
C LEU A 307 19.30 8.72 12.19
N TYR A 308 18.99 10.00 12.01
CA TYR A 308 19.92 10.97 11.44
C TYR A 308 21.19 11.16 12.30
N LEU A 309 21.05 11.16 13.63
CA LEU A 309 22.19 11.26 14.54
C LEU A 309 23.06 10.00 14.46
N TYR A 310 22.45 8.81 14.44
CA TYR A 310 23.17 7.54 14.30
C TYR A 310 23.98 7.48 13.01
N GLY A 311 23.38 7.83 11.88
CA GLY A 311 24.06 7.87 10.58
C GLY A 311 25.16 8.94 10.47
N ARG A 312 25.21 9.93 11.38
CA ARG A 312 26.32 10.90 11.46
C ARG A 312 27.45 10.47 12.39
N LEU A 313 27.13 9.75 13.47
CA LEU A 313 28.10 9.38 14.51
C LEU A 313 28.87 8.10 14.19
N HIS A 314 28.30 7.22 13.36
CA HIS A 314 28.87 5.90 13.10
C HIS A 314 29.43 5.72 11.67
N PHE A 315 29.29 6.73 10.77
CA PHE A 315 29.73 6.68 9.36
C PHE A 315 30.02 8.08 8.78
#